data_AF-A0A959WXD5-F1
#
_entry.id   AF-A0A959WXD5-F1
#
_cell.length_a   1.000
_cell.length_b   1.000
_cell.length_c   1.000
_cell.angle_alpha   90.00
_cell.angle_beta   90.00
_cell.angle_gamma   90.00
#
_symmetry.space_group_name_H-M   'P 1'
#
loop_
_entity.id
_entity.type
_entity.pdbx_description
1 polymer ?
#
loop_
_entity_poly.entity_id
_entity_poly.type
_entity_poly.pdbx_seq_one_letter_code
_entity_poly.pdbx_strand_id
1 'polypeptide(L)'
;MKRRSHATHGGNPLATAVPTYDDGVTGHGSPEGTPIFVSGLSSGAVRLLLSSPVPGAGPVDAARPQARPGALFGHRDSPAVWLVSDATLFEEGEDLPHRSHPGRPIVIALITGTGGDVAARAAVEAGADDVLSPPFGPAELRARLATAVRVATTARVAAEAQEELRRREEAMRVLSLEQGGLRRVTMAIASGTPLSEVFHLVAREIVAVLDCDAAHVAMRERNGRATVVGVCRRDDALRADLGTHLDHTESATARAITEGRPVRVSEYAPDGLPAAFGWGAGVAVPITVRGEVWGAMGLVRVTPGPPPSGAVRRLTRFAEIVALGIGNAETSAETRRLVVRDHLTGLFNRKQFEESLAGEVSQGRRHGYPVSVAMLDIDHFKAINDTHGHPVGDAVLVEIARRFTRCARAGETVARIGGEEFALVFPRTSADGAAAAAERVRAAVESAPFDVVGRVTVSIGVAEAAGEPEGALCRADAALYASKTGGRNRVTVYREPAA
;
A
#
# COMPACT_ATOMS: atom_id res chain seq x y z
N MET A 1 37.24 47.88 -5.55
CA MET A 1 38.38 48.73 -5.14
C MET A 1 38.91 48.21 -3.80
N LYS A 2 40.20 47.81 -3.77
CA LYS A 2 41.16 47.69 -2.63
C LYS A 2 40.65 47.24 -1.23
N ARG A 3 41.10 46.06 -0.75
CA ARG A 3 42.18 45.77 0.26
C ARG A 3 41.64 45.65 1.71
N ARG A 4 41.78 44.48 2.36
CA ARG A 4 42.75 44.11 3.46
C ARG A 4 42.72 45.12 4.63
N SER A 5 42.65 44.81 5.92
CA SER A 5 43.02 43.68 6.82
C SER A 5 42.59 44.14 8.25
N HIS A 6 42.31 43.34 9.29
CA HIS A 6 43.26 42.69 10.21
C HIS A 6 42.55 42.23 11.51
N ALA A 7 43.04 41.14 12.11
CA ALA A 7 43.26 40.90 13.57
C ALA A 7 42.01 40.80 14.51
N THR A 8 41.89 40.01 15.59
CA THR A 8 42.79 39.14 16.39
C THR A 8 41.99 38.48 17.55
N HIS A 9 42.24 37.18 17.79
CA HIS A 9 42.54 36.49 19.07
C HIS A 9 41.58 36.42 20.31
N GLY A 10 41.53 35.20 20.87
CA GLY A 10 41.34 34.84 22.30
C GLY A 10 39.98 34.21 22.62
N GLY A 11 39.82 32.99 23.16
CA GLY A 11 40.76 32.04 23.77
C GLY A 11 40.09 30.68 24.10
N ASN A 12 40.96 29.69 24.30
CA ASN A 12 40.84 28.26 24.71
C ASN A 12 40.10 28.08 26.08
N PRO A 13 39.92 26.87 26.72
CA PRO A 13 40.53 25.54 26.48
C PRO A 13 39.65 24.28 26.74
N LEU A 14 40.18 23.10 26.41
CA LEU A 14 40.25 21.84 27.21
C LEU A 14 40.61 20.67 26.26
N ALA A 15 41.88 20.25 26.23
CA ALA A 15 42.44 19.13 27.01
C ALA A 15 42.08 17.75 26.40
N THR A 16 42.99 17.11 25.66
CA THR A 16 43.95 16.06 26.09
C THR A 16 43.49 14.66 25.69
N ALA A 17 44.20 14.04 24.74
CA ALA A 17 44.78 12.70 24.88
C ALA A 17 45.67 12.38 23.66
N VAL A 18 46.98 12.46 23.88
CA VAL A 18 48.02 11.61 23.27
C VAL A 18 48.41 10.67 24.41
N PRO A 19 48.68 9.36 24.21
CA PRO A 19 50.08 8.98 23.96
C PRO A 19 50.26 7.70 23.08
N THR A 20 51.19 7.73 22.10
CA THR A 20 52.56 7.15 22.13
C THR A 20 52.58 5.65 21.74
N TYR A 21 53.60 5.05 21.12
CA TYR A 21 55.04 5.34 21.08
C TYR A 21 55.69 4.43 20.01
N ASP A 22 56.78 4.92 19.38
CA ASP A 22 58.07 4.25 19.11
C ASP A 22 58.17 2.90 18.39
N ASP A 23 59.27 2.58 17.70
CA ASP A 23 60.47 3.30 17.25
C ASP A 23 61.26 2.31 16.37
N GLY A 24 62.31 2.80 15.72
CA GLY A 24 63.51 1.97 15.48
C GLY A 24 63.70 1.56 14.03
N VAL A 25 64.35 2.40 13.21
CA VAL A 25 65.81 2.39 12.93
C VAL A 25 66.27 1.09 12.24
N THR A 26 66.74 1.20 11.00
CA THR A 26 68.12 0.89 10.56
C THR A 26 68.17 0.82 9.05
N GLY A 27 69.13 1.53 8.45
CA GLY A 27 69.57 1.22 7.11
C GLY A 27 70.26 -0.14 7.10
N HIS A 28 69.80 -1.05 6.26
CA HIS A 28 70.58 -2.14 5.75
C HIS A 28 70.35 -2.25 4.25
N GLY A 29 71.43 -2.11 3.48
CA GLY A 29 71.45 -2.45 2.07
C GLY A 29 71.05 -3.92 1.88
N SER A 30 70.33 -4.19 0.81
CA SER A 30 69.88 -5.52 0.37
C SER A 30 69.32 -5.39 -1.06
N PRO A 31 69.33 -6.47 -1.87
CA PRO A 31 70.23 -6.61 -3.01
C PRO A 31 69.52 -6.37 -4.35
N GLU A 32 70.31 -6.39 -5.41
CA GLU A 32 69.93 -6.44 -6.83
C GLU A 32 68.60 -7.19 -7.09
N GLY A 33 67.69 -6.57 -7.86
CA GLY A 33 66.61 -7.27 -8.55
C GLY A 33 65.19 -7.20 -7.97
N THR A 34 64.75 -6.08 -7.38
CA THR A 34 63.35 -5.95 -6.92
C THR A 34 62.40 -5.61 -8.09
N PRO A 35 61.30 -6.37 -8.32
CA PRO A 35 60.30 -6.03 -9.34
C PRO A 35 59.61 -4.70 -9.01
N ILE A 36 59.41 -3.84 -10.02
CA ILE A 36 58.72 -2.55 -9.86
C ILE A 36 57.23 -2.78 -9.62
N PHE A 37 56.74 -2.28 -8.49
CA PHE A 37 55.33 -2.28 -8.14
C PHE A 37 54.60 -1.12 -8.85
N VAL A 38 53.69 -1.45 -9.76
CA VAL A 38 52.74 -0.48 -10.32
C VAL A 38 51.41 -0.63 -9.57
N SER A 39 51.31 -0.01 -8.39
CA SER A 39 50.03 0.09 -7.66
C SER A 39 49.23 1.30 -8.15
N GLY A 40 47.90 1.15 -8.26
CA GLY A 40 46.98 2.28 -8.48
C GLY A 40 46.35 2.45 -9.86
N LEU A 41 46.46 1.48 -10.77
CA LEU A 41 45.79 1.55 -12.07
C LEU A 41 44.37 0.96 -12.03
N SER A 42 43.41 1.71 -12.57
CA SER A 42 41.99 1.39 -12.63
C SER A 42 41.69 0.08 -13.38
N SER A 43 40.60 -0.59 -13.00
CA SER A 43 40.06 -1.80 -13.63
C SER A 43 39.97 -1.67 -15.16
N GLY A 44 40.86 -2.33 -15.89
CA GLY A 44 40.87 -2.32 -17.36
C GLY A 44 42.26 -2.33 -18.03
N ALA A 45 43.35 -2.27 -17.26
CA ALA A 45 44.70 -2.43 -17.77
C ALA A 45 45.13 -3.91 -17.77
N VAL A 46 45.75 -4.37 -18.85
CA VAL A 46 46.38 -5.71 -18.93
C VAL A 46 47.88 -5.58 -18.75
N ARG A 47 48.47 -6.36 -17.85
CA ARG A 47 49.89 -6.31 -17.48
C ARG A 47 50.63 -7.52 -18.02
N LEU A 48 51.49 -7.28 -19.01
CA LEU A 48 52.35 -8.30 -19.60
C LEU A 48 53.79 -8.06 -19.14
N LEU A 49 54.46 -9.06 -18.58
CA LEU A 49 55.89 -8.96 -18.27
C LEU A 49 56.72 -9.64 -19.36
N LEU A 50 57.77 -8.98 -19.86
CA LEU A 50 58.73 -9.52 -20.82
C LEU A 50 60.09 -9.63 -20.14
N SER A 51 60.74 -10.80 -20.10
CA SER A 51 62.13 -10.86 -19.59
C SER A 51 63.17 -10.65 -20.70
N SER A 52 64.26 -9.95 -20.41
CA SER A 52 65.37 -9.62 -21.30
C SER A 52 66.69 -10.19 -20.75
N PRO A 53 67.60 -10.71 -21.60
CA PRO A 53 68.91 -11.16 -21.15
C PRO A 53 69.95 -10.05 -21.36
N VAL A 54 70.43 -9.37 -20.30
CA VAL A 54 71.69 -8.61 -20.40
C VAL A 54 72.54 -8.83 -19.14
N PRO A 55 73.74 -9.42 -19.25
CA PRO A 55 74.71 -9.50 -18.15
C PRO A 55 75.68 -8.30 -18.14
N GLY A 56 75.81 -7.63 -16.98
CA GLY A 56 76.97 -6.80 -16.62
C GLY A 56 76.87 -5.29 -16.85
N ALA A 57 76.36 -4.53 -15.87
CA ALA A 57 76.51 -3.08 -15.78
C ALA A 57 76.62 -2.62 -14.31
N GLY A 58 77.63 -1.79 -14.00
CA GLY A 58 77.92 -1.26 -12.65
C GLY A 58 77.27 0.10 -12.35
N PRO A 59 77.41 0.66 -11.13
CA PRO A 59 76.49 1.68 -10.60
C PRO A 59 76.87 3.12 -10.97
N VAL A 60 75.89 3.98 -11.31
CA VAL A 60 76.07 5.44 -11.46
C VAL A 60 74.87 6.25 -10.93
N ASP A 61 75.24 7.43 -10.44
CA ASP A 61 74.67 8.43 -9.52
C ASP A 61 73.31 9.09 -9.87
N ALA A 62 72.54 9.43 -8.82
CA ALA A 62 71.17 9.95 -8.89
C ALA A 62 71.11 11.47 -8.64
N ALA A 63 70.99 12.28 -9.70
CA ALA A 63 70.68 13.71 -9.53
C ALA A 63 69.95 14.33 -10.75
N ARG A 64 68.62 14.56 -10.59
CA ARG A 64 67.83 15.77 -10.93
C ARG A 64 66.40 15.46 -11.44
N PRO A 65 65.34 16.09 -10.88
CA PRO A 65 63.97 15.95 -11.38
C PRO A 65 63.45 17.22 -12.05
N GLN A 66 63.26 17.23 -13.38
CA GLN A 66 62.37 18.18 -14.09
C GLN A 66 61.91 17.58 -15.44
N ALA A 67 60.67 17.06 -15.58
CA ALA A 67 60.03 16.85 -16.89
C ALA A 67 58.50 16.57 -16.82
N ARG A 68 57.81 16.91 -17.92
CA ARG A 68 56.35 17.02 -18.15
C ARG A 68 55.63 15.68 -18.48
N PRO A 69 54.28 15.63 -18.50
CA PRO A 69 53.53 14.42 -18.85
C PRO A 69 53.79 14.04 -20.32
N GLY A 70 54.32 12.83 -20.56
CA GLY A 70 54.65 12.32 -21.89
C GLY A 70 56.08 11.80 -22.08
N ALA A 71 56.92 11.78 -21.05
CA ALA A 71 58.30 11.30 -21.15
C ALA A 71 58.40 9.75 -21.06
N LEU A 72 58.91 9.15 -22.13
CA LEU A 72 59.47 7.81 -22.23
C LEU A 72 60.56 7.63 -21.15
N PHE A 73 60.46 6.62 -20.27
CA PHE A 73 61.55 6.25 -19.36
C PHE A 73 62.32 5.05 -19.92
N GLY A 74 63.55 5.30 -20.36
CA GLY A 74 64.57 4.27 -20.56
C GLY A 74 65.83 4.68 -19.81
N HIS A 75 66.06 4.11 -18.62
CA HIS A 75 67.39 4.10 -18.02
C HIS A 75 68.01 2.73 -18.29
N ARG A 76 69.31 2.68 -18.59
CA ARG A 76 70.02 1.45 -19.01
C ARG A 76 70.04 0.31 -17.98
N ASP A 77 69.49 0.52 -16.78
CA ASP A 77 69.35 -0.45 -15.70
C ASP A 77 67.96 -0.41 -15.02
N SER A 78 66.92 0.00 -15.75
CA SER A 78 65.53 -0.01 -15.23
C SER A 78 64.56 -0.56 -16.26
N PRO A 79 63.50 -1.27 -15.84
CA PRO A 79 62.54 -1.86 -16.76
C PRO A 79 61.89 -0.78 -17.62
N ALA A 80 62.04 -0.90 -18.95
CA ALA A 80 61.31 -0.05 -19.88
C ALA A 80 59.82 -0.42 -19.80
N VAL A 81 58.98 0.53 -19.41
CA VAL A 81 57.52 0.38 -19.42
C VAL A 81 57.02 0.78 -20.80
N TRP A 82 56.57 -0.19 -21.58
CA TRP A 82 55.91 0.07 -22.86
C TRP A 82 54.40 0.17 -22.64
N LEU A 83 53.86 1.37 -22.87
CA LEU A 83 52.42 1.59 -22.99
C LEU A 83 52.03 1.26 -24.43
N VAL A 84 51.49 0.06 -24.66
CA VAL A 84 50.95 -0.32 -25.97
C VAL A 84 49.45 -0.10 -25.91
N SER A 85 49.00 1.07 -26.40
CA SER A 85 47.59 1.25 -26.78
C SER A 85 47.40 0.83 -28.23
N ASP A 86 46.29 0.14 -28.51
CA ASP A 86 45.81 -0.24 -29.86
C ASP A 86 46.45 -1.45 -30.57
N ALA A 87 47.08 -2.39 -29.85
CA ALA A 87 47.48 -3.71 -30.40
C ALA A 87 48.33 -3.69 -31.70
N THR A 88 48.89 -2.54 -32.09
CA THR A 88 49.90 -2.38 -33.14
C THR A 88 51.28 -2.35 -32.48
N LEU A 89 52.14 -3.31 -32.87
CA LEU A 89 53.58 -3.25 -32.58
C LEU A 89 54.21 -2.26 -33.55
N PHE A 90 54.78 -1.18 -33.03
CA PHE A 90 55.59 -0.23 -33.79
C PHE A 90 57.00 -0.82 -33.97
N GLU A 91 57.55 -0.71 -35.18
CA GLU A 91 58.97 -1.02 -35.42
C GLU A 91 59.85 0.14 -34.90
N GLU A 92 61.14 -0.14 -34.63
CA GLU A 92 62.09 0.88 -34.15
C GLU A 92 62.07 2.11 -35.08
N GLY A 93 61.57 3.23 -34.56
CA GLY A 93 61.60 4.54 -35.25
C GLY A 93 60.24 5.20 -35.53
N GLU A 94 59.11 4.59 -35.17
CA GLU A 94 57.79 5.23 -35.35
C GLU A 94 57.30 5.97 -34.08
N ASP A 95 56.82 7.20 -34.26
CA ASP A 95 56.24 8.01 -33.18
C ASP A 95 54.93 7.40 -32.66
N LEU A 96 54.83 7.22 -31.33
CA LEU A 96 53.63 6.73 -30.65
C LEU A 96 52.43 7.67 -30.90
N PRO A 97 51.26 7.17 -31.33
CA PRO A 97 50.07 8.01 -31.46
C PRO A 97 49.63 8.48 -30.07
N HIS A 98 49.69 9.79 -29.83
CA HIS A 98 49.32 10.49 -28.59
C HIS A 98 47.81 10.48 -28.25
N ARG A 99 47.05 9.43 -28.60
CA ARG A 99 45.60 9.40 -28.36
C ARG A 99 45.17 8.12 -27.66
N SER A 100 45.04 8.22 -26.34
CA SER A 100 44.19 7.32 -25.58
C SER A 100 42.73 7.55 -26.00
N HIS A 101 42.16 6.59 -26.72
CA HIS A 101 40.72 6.61 -27.02
C HIS A 101 39.95 6.17 -25.76
N PRO A 102 39.01 6.99 -25.24
CA PRO A 102 38.16 6.56 -24.14
C PRO A 102 37.38 5.31 -24.56
N GLY A 103 37.58 4.20 -23.84
CA GLY A 103 36.88 2.93 -24.08
C GLY A 103 37.71 1.76 -24.63
N ARG A 104 39.03 1.90 -24.83
CA ARG A 104 39.92 0.80 -25.24
C ARG A 104 40.83 0.31 -24.11
N PRO A 105 41.08 -1.02 -23.99
CA PRO A 105 41.95 -1.56 -22.95
C PRO A 105 43.39 -1.11 -23.17
N ILE A 106 44.08 -0.78 -22.07
CA ILE A 106 45.48 -0.37 -22.08
C ILE A 106 46.32 -1.60 -21.77
N VAL A 107 47.27 -1.95 -22.65
CA VAL A 107 48.24 -3.00 -22.35
C VAL A 107 49.54 -2.37 -21.87
N ILE A 108 50.01 -2.83 -20.72
CA ILE A 108 51.22 -2.39 -20.05
C ILE A 108 52.20 -3.53 -20.14
N ALA A 109 53.22 -3.37 -20.99
CA ALA A 109 54.31 -4.32 -21.09
C ALA A 109 55.50 -3.84 -20.23
N LEU A 110 55.95 -4.69 -19.30
CA LEU A 110 57.03 -4.42 -18.35
C LEU A 110 58.23 -5.30 -18.70
N ILE A 111 59.38 -4.74 -19.04
CA ILE A 111 60.56 -5.53 -19.42
C ILE A 111 61.52 -5.73 -18.23
N THR A 112 61.77 -6.95 -17.75
CA THR A 112 62.72 -7.23 -16.65
C THR A 112 64.04 -7.83 -17.13
N GLY A 113 65.17 -7.48 -16.52
CA GLY A 113 66.49 -8.08 -16.84
C GLY A 113 66.74 -9.46 -16.21
N THR A 114 65.80 -9.96 -15.40
CA THR A 114 65.90 -11.23 -14.68
C THR A 114 65.09 -12.31 -15.40
N GLY A 115 65.77 -13.28 -16.00
CA GLY A 115 65.16 -14.44 -16.65
C GLY A 115 65.09 -15.67 -15.73
N GLY A 116 64.17 -16.60 -16.03
CA GLY A 116 64.04 -17.91 -15.36
C GLY A 116 62.72 -18.13 -14.60
N ASP A 117 62.42 -19.38 -14.27
CA ASP A 117 61.13 -19.82 -13.69
C ASP A 117 60.78 -19.12 -12.37
N VAL A 118 61.79 -18.80 -11.55
CA VAL A 118 61.62 -18.10 -10.27
C VAL A 118 61.13 -16.66 -10.48
N ALA A 119 61.65 -15.96 -11.50
CA ALA A 119 61.25 -14.60 -11.84
C ALA A 119 59.84 -14.55 -12.45
N ALA A 120 59.50 -15.53 -13.29
CA ALA A 120 58.16 -15.65 -13.85
C ALA A 120 57.09 -15.90 -12.78
N ARG A 121 57.40 -16.76 -11.80
CA ARG A 121 56.49 -17.04 -10.68
C ARG A 121 56.30 -15.80 -9.80
N ALA A 122 57.38 -15.11 -9.45
CA ALA A 122 57.31 -13.87 -8.68
C ALA A 122 56.52 -12.77 -9.40
N ALA A 123 56.58 -12.71 -10.73
CA ALA A 123 55.84 -11.72 -11.52
C ALA A 123 54.33 -11.95 -11.53
N VAL A 124 53.88 -13.21 -11.65
CA VAL A 124 52.45 -13.55 -11.55
C VAL A 124 51.94 -13.34 -10.12
N GLU A 125 52.73 -13.74 -9.11
CA GLU A 125 52.43 -13.48 -7.69
C GLU A 125 52.33 -11.97 -7.38
N ALA A 126 53.09 -11.13 -8.09
CA ALA A 126 53.03 -9.67 -8.02
C ALA A 126 51.89 -9.05 -8.86
N GLY A 127 51.08 -9.85 -9.55
CA GLY A 127 49.89 -9.40 -10.27
C GLY A 127 50.12 -9.02 -11.74
N ALA A 128 51.10 -9.62 -12.41
CA ALA A 128 51.16 -9.68 -13.87
C ALA A 128 50.09 -10.64 -14.40
N ASP A 129 49.36 -10.24 -15.46
CA ASP A 129 48.33 -11.07 -16.08
C ASP A 129 48.95 -12.17 -16.96
N ASP A 130 50.14 -11.94 -17.52
CA ASP A 130 50.91 -12.91 -18.29
C ASP A 130 52.42 -12.58 -18.28
N VAL A 131 53.26 -13.58 -18.52
CA VAL A 131 54.73 -13.47 -18.56
C VAL A 131 55.29 -14.15 -19.80
N LEU A 132 56.19 -13.48 -20.51
CA LEU A 132 56.90 -14.00 -21.67
C LEU A 132 58.41 -14.06 -21.39
N SER A 133 59.01 -15.24 -21.58
CA SER A 133 60.44 -15.48 -21.33
C SER A 133 61.20 -15.79 -22.63
N PRO A 134 62.43 -15.30 -22.82
CA PRO A 134 63.18 -15.50 -24.06
C PRO A 134 63.68 -16.95 -24.19
N PRO A 135 63.92 -17.41 -25.44
CA PRO A 135 63.68 -16.69 -26.68
C PRO A 135 62.18 -16.73 -27.06
N PHE A 136 61.60 -15.58 -27.38
CA PHE A 136 60.23 -15.48 -27.91
C PHE A 136 60.22 -14.75 -29.25
N GLY A 137 59.38 -15.21 -30.17
CA GLY A 137 59.25 -14.60 -31.51
C GLY A 137 58.17 -13.50 -31.56
N PRO A 138 58.22 -12.59 -32.55
CA PRO A 138 57.20 -11.56 -32.75
C PRO A 138 55.77 -12.11 -32.90
N ALA A 139 55.62 -13.33 -33.43
CA ALA A 139 54.32 -13.99 -33.58
C ALA A 139 53.72 -14.43 -32.24
N GLU A 140 54.53 -14.91 -31.29
CA GLU A 140 54.08 -15.32 -29.97
C GLU A 140 53.62 -14.10 -29.15
N LEU A 141 54.43 -13.03 -29.16
CA LEU A 141 54.07 -11.76 -28.50
C LEU A 141 52.74 -11.19 -29.05
N ARG A 142 52.55 -11.19 -30.38
CA ARG A 142 51.29 -10.76 -31.00
C ARG A 142 50.09 -11.59 -30.55
N ALA A 143 50.24 -12.92 -30.49
CA ALA A 143 49.15 -13.81 -30.07
C ALA A 143 48.77 -13.60 -28.59
N ARG A 144 49.78 -13.39 -27.73
CA ARG A 144 49.59 -13.09 -26.30
C ARG A 144 48.88 -11.76 -26.10
N LEU A 145 49.33 -10.70 -26.77
CA LEU A 145 48.72 -9.37 -26.74
C LEU A 145 47.28 -9.39 -27.27
N ALA A 146 47.03 -10.07 -28.39
CA ALA A 146 45.68 -10.19 -28.95
C ALA A 146 44.72 -10.93 -28.00
N THR A 147 45.21 -11.95 -27.29
CA THR A 147 44.44 -12.68 -26.29
C THR A 147 44.15 -11.82 -25.06
N ALA A 148 45.16 -11.12 -24.54
CA ALA A 148 45.04 -10.15 -23.45
C ALA A 148 43.97 -9.08 -23.74
N VAL A 149 44.02 -8.45 -24.92
CA VAL A 149 43.04 -7.44 -25.35
C VAL A 149 41.64 -8.05 -25.45
N ARG A 150 41.50 -9.25 -26.04
CA ARG A 150 40.20 -9.94 -26.13
C ARG A 150 39.61 -10.26 -24.76
N VAL A 151 40.41 -10.71 -23.81
CA VAL A 151 39.97 -11.00 -22.43
C VAL A 151 39.52 -9.72 -21.73
N ALA A 152 40.31 -8.64 -21.81
CA ALA A 152 39.98 -7.37 -21.17
C ALA A 152 38.73 -6.70 -21.75
N THR A 153 38.58 -6.72 -23.09
CA THR A 153 37.37 -6.20 -23.74
C THR A 153 36.13 -7.01 -23.36
N THR A 154 36.24 -8.34 -23.32
CA THR A 154 35.12 -9.22 -22.93
C THR A 154 34.72 -9.01 -21.47
N ALA A 155 35.68 -8.92 -20.55
CA ALA A 155 35.42 -8.65 -19.13
C ALA A 155 34.73 -7.31 -18.91
N ARG A 156 35.11 -6.26 -19.65
CA ARG A 156 34.45 -4.94 -19.59
C ARG A 156 32.99 -5.01 -20.06
N VAL A 157 32.74 -5.60 -21.23
CA VAL A 157 31.38 -5.74 -21.78
C VAL A 157 30.51 -6.57 -20.82
N ALA A 158 31.07 -7.61 -20.22
CA ALA A 158 30.38 -8.40 -19.20
C ALA A 158 30.05 -7.56 -17.95
N ALA A 159 30.97 -6.75 -17.44
CA ALA A 159 30.74 -5.88 -16.30
C ALA A 159 29.66 -4.81 -16.57
N GLU A 160 29.68 -4.21 -17.77
CA GLU A 160 28.64 -3.26 -18.21
C GLU A 160 27.27 -3.93 -18.32
N ALA A 161 27.21 -5.12 -18.91
CA ALA A 161 25.98 -5.90 -19.03
C ALA A 161 25.44 -6.34 -17.65
N GLN A 162 26.31 -6.70 -16.70
CA GLN A 162 25.93 -7.05 -15.34
C GLN A 162 25.34 -5.86 -14.58
N GLU A 163 25.92 -4.67 -14.70
CA GLU A 163 25.38 -3.47 -14.05
C GLU A 163 24.02 -3.05 -14.66
N GLU A 164 23.85 -3.15 -15.97
CA GLU A 164 22.55 -2.92 -16.62
C GLU A 164 21.51 -3.95 -16.20
N LEU A 165 21.88 -5.24 -16.11
CA LEU A 165 21.00 -6.29 -15.62
C LEU A 165 20.59 -6.03 -14.16
N ARG A 166 21.54 -5.66 -13.30
CA ARG A 166 21.28 -5.33 -11.90
C ARG A 166 20.27 -4.19 -11.77
N ARG A 167 20.42 -3.12 -12.56
CA ARG A 167 19.46 -2.00 -12.61
C ARG A 167 18.07 -2.43 -13.08
N ARG A 168 17.99 -3.30 -14.09
CA ARG A 168 16.71 -3.84 -14.57
C ARG A 168 16.05 -4.74 -13.54
N GLU A 169 16.80 -5.62 -12.88
CA GLU A 169 16.30 -6.49 -11.82
C GLU A 169 15.76 -5.67 -10.65
N GLU A 170 16.48 -4.62 -10.23
CA GLU A 170 16.04 -3.71 -9.18
C GLU A 170 14.76 -2.97 -9.57
N ALA A 171 14.66 -2.47 -10.81
CA ALA A 171 13.44 -1.85 -11.33
C ALA A 171 12.25 -2.82 -11.40
N MET A 172 12.48 -4.05 -11.86
CA MET A 172 11.46 -5.11 -11.91
C MET A 172 11.00 -5.50 -10.50
N ARG A 173 11.92 -5.56 -9.53
CA ARG A 173 11.59 -5.85 -8.13
C ARG A 173 10.68 -4.78 -7.53
N VAL A 174 10.99 -3.50 -7.74
CA VAL A 174 10.15 -2.38 -7.28
C VAL A 174 8.76 -2.44 -7.91
N LEU A 175 8.67 -2.70 -9.22
CA LEU A 175 7.39 -2.85 -9.92
C LEU A 175 6.58 -4.04 -9.40
N SER A 176 7.24 -5.18 -9.14
CA SER A 176 6.62 -6.40 -8.63
C SER A 176 6.03 -6.22 -7.22
N LEU A 177 6.79 -5.57 -6.32
CA LEU A 177 6.31 -5.24 -4.97
C LEU A 177 5.07 -4.32 -5.03
N GLU A 178 5.10 -3.32 -5.91
CA GLU A 178 3.97 -2.42 -6.13
C GLU A 178 2.73 -3.16 -6.64
N GLN A 179 2.87 -4.00 -7.67
CA GLN A 179 1.75 -4.80 -8.18
C GLN A 179 1.21 -5.76 -7.13
N GLY A 180 2.08 -6.31 -6.28
CA GLY A 180 1.69 -7.18 -5.16
C GLY A 180 0.78 -6.48 -4.15
N GLY A 181 1.14 -5.26 -3.72
CA GLY A 181 0.34 -4.48 -2.78
C GLY A 181 -1.03 -4.09 -3.35
N LEU A 182 -1.04 -3.62 -4.60
CA LEU A 182 -2.29 -3.26 -5.28
C LEU A 182 -3.22 -4.46 -5.41
N ARG A 183 -2.69 -5.62 -5.86
CA ARG A 183 -3.46 -6.86 -6.00
C ARG A 183 -4.05 -7.33 -4.67
N ARG A 184 -3.31 -7.21 -3.55
CA ARG A 184 -3.84 -7.58 -2.22
C ARG A 184 -5.04 -6.72 -1.80
N VAL A 185 -4.95 -5.41 -1.98
CA VAL A 185 -6.06 -4.49 -1.68
C VAL A 185 -7.27 -4.80 -2.56
N THR A 186 -7.06 -5.01 -3.87
CA THR A 186 -8.13 -5.38 -4.80
C THR A 186 -8.82 -6.68 -4.38
N MET A 187 -8.03 -7.71 -4.02
CA MET A 187 -8.59 -9.00 -3.60
C MET A 187 -9.37 -8.88 -2.29
N ALA A 188 -8.90 -8.08 -1.32
CA ALA A 188 -9.62 -7.85 -0.07
C ALA A 188 -10.99 -7.21 -0.30
N ILE A 189 -11.05 -6.21 -1.18
CA ILE A 189 -12.33 -5.59 -1.57
C ILE A 189 -13.23 -6.61 -2.27
N ALA A 190 -12.68 -7.39 -3.20
CA ALA A 190 -13.44 -8.39 -3.95
C ALA A 190 -13.97 -9.53 -3.06
N SER A 191 -13.25 -9.88 -1.98
CA SER A 191 -13.68 -10.89 -1.01
C SER A 191 -14.70 -10.37 0.02
N GLY A 192 -15.13 -9.11 -0.08
CA GLY A 192 -16.10 -8.52 0.86
C GLY A 192 -15.51 -8.22 2.24
N THR A 193 -14.19 -8.06 2.34
CA THR A 193 -13.54 -7.64 3.58
C THR A 193 -14.09 -6.29 4.05
N PRO A 194 -14.36 -6.10 5.36
CA PRO A 194 -14.83 -4.82 5.89
C PRO A 194 -13.92 -3.65 5.50
N LEU A 195 -14.50 -2.52 5.12
CA LEU A 195 -13.72 -1.34 4.68
C LEU A 195 -12.73 -0.85 5.73
N SER A 196 -13.05 -0.97 7.03
CA SER A 196 -12.13 -0.66 8.12
C SER A 196 -10.81 -1.43 8.03
N GLU A 197 -10.87 -2.72 7.68
CA GLU A 197 -9.68 -3.56 7.48
C GLU A 197 -8.96 -3.21 6.18
N VAL A 198 -9.71 -2.91 5.11
CA VAL A 198 -9.15 -2.47 3.83
C VAL A 198 -8.37 -1.16 3.98
N PHE A 199 -8.85 -0.21 4.77
CA PHE A 199 -8.16 1.06 5.03
C PHE A 199 -6.83 0.86 5.78
N HIS A 200 -6.78 -0.07 6.72
CA HIS A 200 -5.53 -0.43 7.40
C HIS A 200 -4.57 -1.15 6.46
N LEU A 201 -5.09 -2.07 5.66
CA LEU A 201 -4.30 -2.80 4.68
C LEU A 201 -3.63 -1.83 3.70
N VAL A 202 -4.40 -0.90 3.11
CA VAL A 202 -3.84 0.03 2.13
C VAL A 202 -2.80 0.96 2.77
N ALA A 203 -3.02 1.44 4.00
CA ALA A 203 -2.02 2.23 4.73
C ALA A 203 -0.72 1.44 4.92
N ARG A 204 -0.81 0.16 5.28
CA ARG A 204 0.36 -0.73 5.42
C ARG A 204 1.08 -0.96 4.09
N GLU A 205 0.35 -1.15 3.00
CA GLU A 205 0.93 -1.30 1.67
C GLU A 205 1.68 -0.03 1.23
N ILE A 206 1.14 1.14 1.57
CA ILE A 206 1.79 2.42 1.28
C ILE A 206 3.13 2.52 2.04
N VAL A 207 3.18 2.22 3.33
CA VAL A 207 4.43 2.25 4.14
C VAL A 207 5.47 1.23 3.65
N ALA A 208 5.02 0.10 3.11
CA ALA A 208 5.90 -0.94 2.58
C ALA A 208 6.50 -0.58 1.21
N VAL A 209 5.80 0.21 0.39
CA VAL A 209 6.19 0.50 -1.00
C VAL A 209 6.79 1.91 -1.17
N LEU A 210 6.39 2.87 -0.32
CA LEU A 210 6.88 4.24 -0.34
C LEU A 210 7.86 4.52 0.79
N ASP A 211 8.80 5.41 0.53
CA ASP A 211 9.70 5.94 1.54
C ASP A 211 8.97 6.95 2.42
N CYS A 212 8.21 6.44 3.38
CA CYS A 212 7.48 7.25 4.35
C CYS A 212 7.49 6.62 5.74
N ASP A 213 7.27 7.46 6.75
CA ASP A 213 7.29 7.04 8.15
C ASP A 213 5.89 6.62 8.61
N ALA A 214 4.85 7.23 8.04
CA ALA A 214 3.46 6.83 8.24
C ALA A 214 2.61 7.04 6.98
N ALA A 215 1.52 6.29 6.90
CA ALA A 215 0.47 6.47 5.91
C ALA A 215 -0.91 6.29 6.54
N HIS A 216 -1.90 6.96 5.98
CA HIS A 216 -3.25 6.97 6.52
C HIS A 216 -4.32 7.18 5.46
N VAL A 217 -5.55 6.80 5.83
CA VAL A 217 -6.79 7.09 5.12
C VAL A 217 -7.66 7.91 6.06
N ALA A 218 -8.16 9.05 5.57
CA ALA A 218 -9.06 9.92 6.29
C ALA A 218 -10.38 10.05 5.54
N MET A 219 -11.49 9.91 6.26
CA MET A 219 -12.85 10.08 5.76
C MET A 219 -13.34 11.49 6.07
N ARG A 220 -14.02 12.13 5.12
CA ARG A 220 -14.71 13.40 5.37
C ARG A 220 -16.05 13.16 6.07
N GLU A 221 -16.28 13.86 7.17
CA GLU A 221 -17.52 13.86 7.91
C GLU A 221 -18.51 14.90 7.36
N ARG A 222 -19.80 14.74 7.69
CA ARG A 222 -20.89 15.66 7.26
C ARG A 222 -20.70 17.10 7.75
N ASN A 223 -20.02 17.28 8.88
CA ASN A 223 -19.70 18.59 9.46
C ASN A 223 -18.50 19.27 8.78
N GLY A 224 -17.88 18.64 7.76
CA GLY A 224 -16.71 19.15 7.06
C GLY A 224 -15.37 18.78 7.69
N ARG A 225 -15.35 18.11 8.86
CA ARG A 225 -14.14 17.57 9.49
C ARG A 225 -13.66 16.32 8.74
N ALA A 226 -12.41 15.93 8.98
CA ALA A 226 -11.89 14.66 8.48
C ALA A 226 -11.44 13.78 9.64
N THR A 227 -11.66 12.48 9.57
CA THR A 227 -11.34 11.54 10.64
C THR A 227 -10.50 10.40 10.08
N VAL A 228 -9.40 10.05 10.76
CA VAL A 228 -8.53 8.95 10.36
C VAL A 228 -9.24 7.61 10.58
N VAL A 229 -9.43 6.87 9.49
CA VAL A 229 -10.14 5.57 9.46
C VAL A 229 -9.23 4.37 9.16
N GLY A 230 -7.97 4.64 8.80
CA GLY A 230 -6.93 3.62 8.64
C GLY A 230 -5.55 4.26 8.78
N VAL A 231 -4.64 3.59 9.46
CA VAL A 231 -3.26 4.07 9.65
C VAL A 231 -2.26 2.91 9.68
N CYS A 232 -1.05 3.18 9.20
CA CYS A 232 0.14 2.39 9.45
C CYS A 232 1.33 3.32 9.67
N ARG A 233 2.20 3.00 10.64
CA ARG A 233 3.40 3.77 10.98
C ARG A 233 4.58 2.84 11.24
N ARG A 234 5.80 3.33 10.98
CA ARG A 234 7.04 2.62 11.30
C ARG A 234 7.48 2.83 12.75
N ASP A 235 7.19 4.01 13.30
CA ASP A 235 7.55 4.42 14.65
C ASP A 235 6.29 4.90 15.39
N ASP A 236 6.12 4.43 16.63
CA ASP A 236 5.00 4.80 17.50
C ASP A 236 5.07 6.26 18.00
N ALA A 237 6.22 6.92 17.87
CA ALA A 237 6.37 8.34 18.17
C ALA A 237 5.53 9.24 17.24
N LEU A 238 5.16 8.76 16.05
CA LEU A 238 4.26 9.46 15.14
C LEU A 238 2.81 9.36 15.62
N ARG A 239 2.25 10.51 15.99
CA ARG A 239 0.87 10.63 16.46
C ARG A 239 -0.09 10.77 15.28
N ALA A 240 -0.71 9.66 14.88
CA ALA A 240 -1.71 9.60 13.81
C ALA A 240 -2.72 8.46 14.07
N ASP A 241 -3.26 8.37 15.28
CA ASP A 241 -4.07 7.22 15.69
C ASP A 241 -5.44 7.19 15.00
N LEU A 242 -6.06 6.02 14.97
CA LEU A 242 -7.45 5.88 14.51
C LEU A 242 -8.39 6.79 15.31
N GLY A 243 -9.34 7.39 14.60
CA GLY A 243 -10.28 8.34 15.20
C GLY A 243 -9.69 9.73 15.43
N THR A 244 -8.41 9.97 15.11
CA THR A 244 -7.85 11.33 15.14
C THR A 244 -8.62 12.22 14.16
N HIS A 245 -9.11 13.35 14.64
CA HIS A 245 -9.77 14.37 13.83
C HIS A 245 -8.72 15.30 13.22
N LEU A 246 -8.76 15.44 11.90
CA LEU A 246 -7.95 16.34 11.08
C LEU A 246 -8.78 17.60 10.80
N ASP A 247 -8.85 18.48 11.80
CA ASP A 247 -9.68 19.70 11.76
C ASP A 247 -9.04 20.86 10.99
N HIS A 248 -7.84 20.64 10.45
CA HIS A 248 -6.93 21.73 10.10
C HIS A 248 -6.54 21.69 8.63
N THR A 249 -6.79 22.79 7.92
CA THR A 249 -6.46 23.03 6.51
C THR A 249 -4.95 23.11 6.22
N GLU A 250 -4.10 22.93 7.23
CA GLU A 250 -2.64 23.01 7.08
C GLU A 250 -2.01 21.68 6.62
N SER A 251 -2.64 20.55 6.95
CA SER A 251 -2.14 19.23 6.54
C SER A 251 -2.38 18.98 5.04
N ALA A 252 -1.46 18.25 4.39
CA ALA A 252 -1.66 17.84 3.00
C ALA A 252 -2.98 17.09 2.80
N THR A 253 -3.38 16.26 3.77
CA THR A 253 -4.62 15.46 3.73
C THR A 253 -5.87 16.33 3.78
N ALA A 254 -5.97 17.24 4.74
CA ALA A 254 -7.13 18.14 4.82
C ALA A 254 -7.25 18.99 3.56
N ARG A 255 -6.13 19.50 3.05
CA ARG A 255 -6.11 20.25 1.79
C ARG A 255 -6.53 19.40 0.60
N ALA A 256 -6.11 18.14 0.52
CA ALA A 256 -6.55 17.26 -0.55
C ALA A 256 -8.07 17.01 -0.51
N ILE A 257 -8.67 16.97 0.69
CA ILE A 257 -10.12 16.86 0.87
C ILE A 257 -10.83 18.15 0.43
N THR A 258 -10.37 19.32 0.89
CA THR A 258 -11.00 20.60 0.60
C THR A 258 -10.80 21.05 -0.85
N GLU A 259 -9.60 20.88 -1.38
CA GLU A 259 -9.23 21.33 -2.72
C GLU A 259 -9.59 20.30 -3.81
N GLY A 260 -9.92 19.06 -3.44
CA GLY A 260 -10.31 18.00 -4.37
C GLY A 260 -9.20 17.58 -5.36
N ARG A 261 -7.92 17.82 -5.01
CA ARG A 261 -6.76 17.55 -5.87
C ARG A 261 -5.57 17.05 -5.06
N PRO A 262 -4.57 16.38 -5.68
CA PRO A 262 -3.35 16.00 -5.00
C PRO A 262 -2.60 17.19 -4.41
N VAL A 263 -2.13 17.04 -3.17
CA VAL A 263 -1.37 18.05 -2.43
C VAL A 263 -0.03 17.49 -1.99
N ARG A 264 1.01 18.31 -2.13
CA ARG A 264 2.38 18.03 -1.69
C ARG A 264 2.83 19.16 -0.78
N VAL A 265 3.40 18.79 0.36
CA VAL A 265 4.03 19.72 1.30
C VAL A 265 5.42 19.17 1.58
N SER A 266 6.44 19.90 1.14
CA SER A 266 7.84 19.51 1.35
C SER A 266 8.36 19.88 2.72
N GLU A 267 7.76 20.89 3.34
CA GLU A 267 8.12 21.36 4.67
C GLU A 267 6.87 21.94 5.32
N TYR A 268 6.47 21.38 6.45
CA TYR A 268 5.42 21.97 7.29
C TYR A 268 5.98 23.11 8.14
N ALA A 269 5.16 24.11 8.42
CA ALA A 269 5.56 25.21 9.29
C ALA A 269 5.90 24.68 10.69
N PRO A 270 7.02 25.10 11.31
CA PRO A 270 7.50 24.57 12.59
C PRO A 270 6.53 24.84 13.75
N ASP A 271 5.76 25.93 13.68
CA ASP A 271 4.74 26.29 14.67
C ASP A 271 3.34 25.76 14.29
N GLY A 272 3.24 25.03 13.17
CA GLY A 272 1.99 24.46 12.68
C GLY A 272 1.60 23.19 13.41
N LEU A 273 0.30 22.89 13.40
CA LEU A 273 -0.22 21.64 13.99
C LEU A 273 0.46 20.38 13.45
N PRO A 274 0.73 20.24 12.13
CA PRO A 274 1.50 19.10 11.61
C PRO A 274 2.86 18.88 12.30
N ALA A 275 3.60 19.95 12.59
CA ALA A 275 4.89 19.86 13.27
C ALA A 275 4.72 19.39 14.73
N ALA A 276 3.63 19.76 15.40
CA ALA A 276 3.29 19.25 16.75
C ALA A 276 2.99 17.74 16.78
N PHE A 277 2.58 17.16 15.64
CA PHE A 277 2.46 15.70 15.45
C PHE A 277 3.76 15.03 14.97
N GLY A 278 4.86 15.80 14.85
CA GLY A 278 6.16 15.32 14.39
C GLY A 278 6.28 15.19 12.87
N TRP A 279 5.47 15.91 12.09
CA TRP A 279 5.43 15.79 10.64
C TRP A 279 6.30 16.87 9.99
N GLY A 280 7.32 16.45 9.23
CA GLY A 280 8.18 17.35 8.46
C GLY A 280 7.70 17.57 7.03
N ALA A 281 7.17 16.54 6.37
CA ALA A 281 6.66 16.61 5.00
C ALA A 281 5.46 15.67 4.79
N GLY A 282 4.67 15.88 3.74
CA GLY A 282 3.53 15.03 3.44
C GLY A 282 3.02 15.12 2.01
N VAL A 283 2.36 14.04 1.58
CA VAL A 283 1.65 13.96 0.30
C VAL A 283 0.30 13.34 0.54
N ALA A 284 -0.74 13.91 -0.06
CA ALA A 284 -2.07 13.32 -0.02
C ALA A 284 -2.78 13.45 -1.36
N VAL A 285 -3.70 12.53 -1.60
CA VAL A 285 -4.57 12.49 -2.79
C VAL A 285 -6.03 12.32 -2.34
N PRO A 286 -6.99 12.96 -3.02
CA PRO A 286 -8.40 12.77 -2.74
C PRO A 286 -8.85 11.36 -3.11
N ILE A 287 -9.79 10.83 -2.33
CA ILE A 287 -10.57 9.64 -2.67
C ILE A 287 -11.92 10.14 -3.15
N THR A 288 -12.18 10.02 -4.45
CA THR A 288 -13.40 10.53 -5.08
C THR A 288 -14.33 9.37 -5.42
N VAL A 289 -15.54 9.38 -4.87
CA VAL A 289 -16.58 8.38 -5.12
C VAL A 289 -17.72 9.08 -5.85
N ARG A 290 -18.06 8.62 -7.06
CA ARG A 290 -19.15 9.17 -7.89
C ARG A 290 -19.06 10.69 -8.12
N GLY A 291 -17.84 11.22 -8.29
CA GLY A 291 -17.60 12.64 -8.54
C GLY A 291 -17.49 13.51 -7.29
N GLU A 292 -17.76 12.96 -6.10
CA GLU A 292 -17.68 13.66 -4.82
C GLU A 292 -16.46 13.21 -4.02
N VAL A 293 -15.82 14.14 -3.32
CA VAL A 293 -14.68 13.82 -2.45
C VAL A 293 -15.19 13.18 -1.17
N TRP A 294 -14.97 11.86 -1.05
CA TRP A 294 -15.31 11.05 0.12
C TRP A 294 -14.31 11.26 1.25
N GLY A 295 -13.05 11.51 0.92
CA GLY A 295 -11.97 11.68 1.87
C GLY A 295 -10.63 11.84 1.16
N ALA A 296 -9.53 11.53 1.84
CA ALA A 296 -8.21 11.52 1.26
C ALA A 296 -7.36 10.43 1.87
N MET A 297 -6.37 9.95 1.12
CA MET A 297 -5.28 9.16 1.67
C MET A 297 -3.97 9.91 1.53
N GLY A 298 -3.05 9.66 2.45
CA GLY A 298 -1.77 10.33 2.42
C GLY A 298 -0.67 9.55 3.10
N LEU A 299 0.52 10.10 2.95
CA LEU A 299 1.73 9.69 3.64
C LEU A 299 2.36 10.90 4.32
N VAL A 300 3.15 10.60 5.33
CA VAL A 300 3.86 11.57 6.16
C VAL A 300 5.30 11.13 6.33
N ARG A 301 6.21 12.11 6.35
CA ARG A 301 7.62 11.95 6.76
C ARG A 301 7.92 12.85 7.93
N VAL A 302 8.73 12.38 8.87
CA VAL A 302 9.26 13.16 10.00
C VAL A 302 10.28 14.18 9.52
N THR A 303 11.08 13.80 8.52
CA THR A 303 12.10 14.67 7.94
C THR A 303 11.50 15.59 6.86
N PRO A 304 11.73 16.92 6.93
CA PRO A 304 11.45 17.82 5.83
C PRO A 304 12.22 17.41 4.57
N GLY A 305 11.65 17.70 3.40
CA GLY A 305 12.30 17.46 2.13
C GLY A 305 11.34 17.19 0.97
N PRO A 306 11.89 16.94 -0.23
CA PRO A 306 11.08 16.60 -1.38
C PRO A 306 10.29 15.30 -1.11
N PRO A 307 9.02 15.23 -1.55
CA PRO A 307 8.24 14.01 -1.42
C PRO A 307 8.86 12.87 -2.24
N PRO A 308 8.63 11.60 -1.85
CA PRO A 308 9.14 10.45 -2.59
C PRO A 308 8.76 10.51 -4.07
N SER A 309 9.69 10.14 -4.94
CA SER A 309 9.49 10.22 -6.39
C SER A 309 8.30 9.36 -6.81
N GLY A 310 7.36 9.97 -7.55
CA GLY A 310 6.15 9.29 -7.99
C GLY A 310 5.09 9.05 -6.90
N ALA A 311 5.26 9.54 -5.67
CA ALA A 311 4.31 9.32 -4.56
C ALA A 311 2.85 9.61 -4.94
N VAL A 312 2.58 10.75 -5.57
CA VAL A 312 1.21 11.10 -6.02
C VAL A 312 0.63 10.05 -6.96
N ARG A 313 1.37 9.66 -8.01
CA ARG A 313 0.90 8.66 -8.99
C ARG A 313 0.60 7.32 -8.31
N ARG A 314 1.42 6.92 -7.34
CA ARG A 314 1.23 5.65 -6.61
C ARG A 314 0.03 5.72 -5.66
N LEU A 315 -0.08 6.79 -4.88
CA LEU A 315 -1.23 7.03 -4.01
C LEU A 315 -2.54 7.11 -4.81
N THR A 316 -2.55 7.77 -5.97
CA THR A 316 -3.75 7.85 -6.82
C THR A 316 -4.25 6.48 -7.23
N ARG A 317 -3.37 5.53 -7.60
CA ARG A 317 -3.79 4.16 -7.93
C ARG A 317 -4.44 3.43 -6.75
N PHE A 318 -3.92 3.60 -5.55
CA PHE A 318 -4.56 3.05 -4.36
C PHE A 318 -5.90 3.73 -4.07
N ALA A 319 -5.98 5.05 -4.22
CA ALA A 319 -7.20 5.83 -4.01
C ALA A 319 -8.31 5.40 -4.98
N GLU A 320 -7.99 5.14 -6.25
CA GLU A 320 -8.93 4.64 -7.25
C GLU A 320 -9.55 3.29 -6.86
N ILE A 321 -8.73 2.36 -6.35
CA ILE A 321 -9.20 1.04 -5.92
C ILE A 321 -10.02 1.13 -4.65
N VAL A 322 -9.59 1.93 -3.67
CA VAL A 322 -10.34 2.15 -2.43
C VAL A 322 -11.68 2.83 -2.73
N ALA A 323 -11.72 3.81 -3.64
CA ALA A 323 -12.94 4.47 -4.08
C ALA A 323 -13.94 3.46 -4.69
N LEU A 324 -13.47 2.51 -5.49
CA LEU A 324 -14.30 1.43 -6.02
C LEU A 324 -14.89 0.57 -4.89
N GLY A 325 -14.06 0.19 -3.91
CA GLY A 325 -14.52 -0.57 -2.74
C GLY A 325 -15.59 0.15 -1.93
N ILE A 326 -15.41 1.45 -1.68
CA ILE A 326 -16.39 2.30 -1.00
C ILE A 326 -17.70 2.35 -1.78
N GLY A 327 -17.64 2.67 -3.08
CA GLY A 327 -18.84 2.73 -3.93
C GLY A 327 -19.60 1.41 -4.02
N ASN A 328 -18.89 0.28 -4.03
CA ASN A 328 -19.50 -1.05 -4.01
C ASN A 328 -20.20 -1.35 -2.68
N ALA A 329 -19.58 -0.97 -1.55
CA ALA A 329 -20.18 -1.15 -0.23
C ALA A 329 -21.45 -0.31 -0.07
N GLU A 330 -21.44 0.95 -0.51
CA GLU A 330 -22.61 1.83 -0.52
C GLU A 330 -23.74 1.26 -1.38
N THR A 331 -23.42 0.81 -2.60
CA THR A 331 -24.39 0.17 -3.51
C THR A 331 -24.97 -1.10 -2.88
N SER A 332 -24.14 -1.93 -2.26
CA SER A 332 -24.59 -3.15 -1.59
C SER A 332 -25.48 -2.84 -0.38
N ALA A 333 -25.18 -1.79 0.38
CA ALA A 333 -26.02 -1.36 1.50
C ALA A 333 -27.39 -0.84 1.03
N GLU A 334 -27.43 -0.10 -0.07
CA GLU A 334 -28.68 0.39 -0.67
C GLU A 334 -29.51 -0.75 -1.26
N THR A 335 -28.89 -1.66 -2.01
CA THR A 335 -29.54 -2.90 -2.48
C THR A 335 -30.08 -3.70 -1.29
N ARG A 336 -29.32 -3.81 -0.19
CA ARG A 336 -29.77 -4.52 1.02
C ARG A 336 -30.97 -3.81 1.68
N ARG A 337 -31.04 -2.48 1.68
CA ARG A 337 -32.23 -1.73 2.15
C ARG A 337 -33.46 -2.02 1.29
N LEU A 338 -33.30 -2.03 -0.04
CA LEU A 338 -34.37 -2.35 -0.99
C LEU A 338 -34.78 -3.83 -0.94
N VAL A 339 -33.90 -4.72 -0.49
CA VAL A 339 -34.16 -6.16 -0.33
C VAL A 339 -34.85 -6.51 1.00
N VAL A 340 -34.87 -5.61 1.98
CA VAL A 340 -35.35 -5.89 3.36
C VAL A 340 -36.66 -5.17 3.70
N ARG A 341 -36.95 -4.03 3.07
CA ARG A 341 -38.13 -3.20 3.39
C ARG A 341 -39.11 -3.08 2.21
N ASP A 342 -40.38 -2.94 2.52
CA ASP A 342 -41.44 -2.61 1.57
C ASP A 342 -41.31 -1.13 1.14
N HIS A 343 -41.31 -0.90 -0.18
CA HIS A 343 -41.01 0.43 -0.74
C HIS A 343 -42.10 1.48 -0.42
N LEU A 344 -43.35 1.06 -0.22
CA LEU A 344 -44.46 1.97 0.04
C LEU A 344 -44.55 2.32 1.52
N THR A 345 -44.54 1.30 2.38
CA THR A 345 -44.82 1.47 3.82
C THR A 345 -43.56 1.66 4.67
N GLY A 346 -42.39 1.30 4.15
CA GLY A 346 -41.12 1.31 4.89
C GLY A 346 -41.01 0.21 5.96
N LEU A 347 -42.02 -0.64 6.13
CA LEU A 347 -41.98 -1.82 7.00
C LEU A 347 -41.04 -2.89 6.44
N PHE A 348 -40.76 -3.93 7.21
CA PHE A 348 -40.08 -5.10 6.65
C PHE A 348 -40.95 -5.76 5.57
N ASN A 349 -40.32 -6.35 4.57
CA ASN A 349 -41.02 -7.10 3.53
C ASN A 349 -41.21 -8.58 3.93
N ARG A 350 -41.91 -9.35 3.11
CA ARG A 350 -42.18 -10.78 3.34
C ARG A 350 -40.91 -11.58 3.66
N LYS A 351 -39.85 -11.40 2.89
CA LYS A 351 -38.60 -12.16 3.07
C LYS A 351 -37.98 -11.90 4.45
N GLN A 352 -37.86 -10.63 4.83
CA GLN A 352 -37.29 -10.28 6.14
C GLN A 352 -38.18 -10.78 7.29
N PHE A 353 -39.50 -10.76 7.11
CA PHE A 353 -40.42 -11.31 8.10
C PHE A 353 -40.21 -12.81 8.33
N GLU A 354 -40.11 -13.60 7.26
CA GLU A 354 -39.85 -15.04 7.33
C GLU A 354 -38.51 -15.33 8.02
N GLU A 355 -37.46 -14.58 7.68
CA GLU A 355 -36.14 -14.68 8.32
C GLU A 355 -36.19 -14.32 9.82
N SER A 356 -36.88 -13.24 10.18
CA SER A 356 -37.06 -12.81 11.57
C SER A 356 -37.85 -13.84 12.39
N LEU A 357 -38.93 -14.39 11.83
CA LEU A 357 -39.71 -15.43 12.49
C LEU A 357 -38.89 -16.69 12.71
N ALA A 358 -38.21 -17.19 11.67
CA ALA A 358 -37.37 -18.38 11.76
C ALA A 358 -36.24 -18.19 12.80
N GLY A 359 -35.62 -17.01 12.81
CA GLY A 359 -34.61 -16.63 13.80
C GLY A 359 -35.16 -16.67 15.22
N GLU A 360 -36.26 -15.99 15.49
CA GLU A 360 -36.86 -15.92 16.83
C GLU A 360 -37.37 -17.27 17.32
N VAL A 361 -37.99 -18.08 16.46
CA VAL A 361 -38.44 -19.43 16.83
C VAL A 361 -37.24 -20.32 17.19
N SER A 362 -36.14 -20.25 16.43
CA SER A 362 -34.91 -20.97 16.74
C SER A 362 -34.32 -20.56 18.11
N GLN A 363 -34.32 -19.25 18.40
CA GLN A 363 -33.86 -18.72 19.69
C GLN A 363 -34.81 -19.10 20.84
N GLY A 364 -36.13 -19.01 20.63
CA GLY A 364 -37.15 -19.41 21.60
C GLY A 364 -37.04 -20.89 21.98
N ARG A 365 -36.82 -21.76 20.99
CA ARG A 365 -36.55 -23.19 21.22
C ARG A 365 -35.26 -23.41 22.02
N ARG A 366 -34.21 -22.64 21.73
CA ARG A 366 -32.91 -22.75 22.42
C ARG A 366 -32.97 -22.27 23.87
N HIS A 367 -33.72 -21.21 24.14
CA HIS A 367 -33.72 -20.50 25.42
C HIS A 367 -34.99 -20.72 26.25
N GLY A 368 -35.95 -21.50 25.75
CA GLY A 368 -37.17 -21.88 26.48
C GLY A 368 -38.17 -20.73 26.64
N TYR A 369 -38.29 -19.84 25.65
CA TYR A 369 -39.29 -18.76 25.67
C TYR A 369 -40.31 -18.89 24.53
N PRO A 370 -41.57 -18.49 24.75
CA PRO A 370 -42.60 -18.58 23.72
C PRO A 370 -42.40 -17.51 22.64
N VAL A 371 -42.75 -17.85 21.40
CA VAL A 371 -42.78 -16.92 20.26
C VAL A 371 -44.14 -17.04 19.61
N SER A 372 -44.78 -15.90 19.37
CA SER A 372 -46.09 -15.84 18.72
C SER A 372 -46.01 -14.99 17.46
N VAL A 373 -46.92 -15.26 16.52
CA VAL A 373 -47.04 -14.55 15.25
C VAL A 373 -48.47 -14.11 15.05
N ALA A 374 -48.66 -12.96 14.40
CA ALA A 374 -49.98 -12.50 13.95
C ALA A 374 -49.97 -12.21 12.46
N MET A 375 -51.05 -12.59 11.78
CA MET A 375 -51.36 -12.21 10.40
C MET A 375 -52.56 -11.29 10.38
N LEU A 376 -52.49 -10.24 9.57
CA LEU A 376 -53.44 -9.14 9.57
C LEU A 376 -53.83 -8.81 8.14
N ASP A 377 -55.08 -8.39 7.97
CA ASP A 377 -55.63 -7.95 6.70
C ASP A 377 -56.53 -6.73 6.89
N ILE A 378 -56.46 -5.79 5.96
CA ILE A 378 -57.30 -4.60 5.98
C ILE A 378 -58.70 -4.94 5.47
N ASP A 379 -59.69 -4.76 6.34
CA ASP A 379 -61.07 -5.09 6.01
C ASP A 379 -61.57 -4.21 4.85
N HIS A 380 -62.09 -4.87 3.81
CA HIS A 380 -62.70 -4.21 2.64
C HIS A 380 -61.75 -3.27 1.86
N PHE A 381 -60.43 -3.50 1.90
CA PHE A 381 -59.47 -2.64 1.21
C PHE A 381 -59.68 -2.53 -0.30
N LYS A 382 -60.10 -3.62 -0.96
CA LYS A 382 -60.54 -3.55 -2.36
C LYS A 382 -61.64 -2.51 -2.59
N ALA A 383 -62.65 -2.42 -1.72
CA ALA A 383 -63.72 -1.43 -1.85
C ALA A 383 -63.20 0.01 -1.67
N ILE A 384 -62.20 0.20 -0.81
CA ILE A 384 -61.52 1.49 -0.65
C ILE A 384 -60.84 1.89 -1.97
N ASN A 385 -60.07 0.98 -2.58
CA ASN A 385 -59.42 1.23 -3.86
C ASN A 385 -60.42 1.46 -5.00
N ASP A 386 -61.47 0.66 -5.07
CA ASP A 386 -62.48 0.75 -6.12
C ASP A 386 -63.30 2.07 -6.01
N THR A 387 -63.46 2.61 -4.80
CA THR A 387 -64.22 3.85 -4.55
C THR A 387 -63.37 5.12 -4.65
N HIS A 388 -62.13 5.09 -4.14
CA HIS A 388 -61.30 6.28 -3.96
C HIS A 388 -60.02 6.27 -4.81
N GLY A 389 -59.74 5.18 -5.52
CA GLY A 389 -58.55 4.99 -6.34
C GLY A 389 -57.32 4.53 -5.55
N HIS A 390 -56.38 3.92 -6.27
CA HIS A 390 -55.13 3.39 -5.70
C HIS A 390 -54.30 4.41 -4.89
N PRO A 391 -54.16 5.69 -5.28
CA PRO A 391 -53.39 6.65 -4.49
C PRO A 391 -53.94 6.85 -3.07
N VAL A 392 -55.25 6.77 -2.88
CA VAL A 392 -55.89 6.86 -1.57
C VAL A 392 -55.67 5.57 -0.78
N GLY A 393 -55.77 4.41 -1.42
CA GLY A 393 -55.42 3.14 -0.81
C GLY A 393 -53.96 3.09 -0.33
N ASP A 394 -53.04 3.61 -1.13
CA ASP A 394 -51.62 3.71 -0.77
C ASP A 394 -51.41 4.59 0.46
N ALA A 395 -52.12 5.72 0.56
CA ALA A 395 -52.08 6.58 1.75
C ALA A 395 -52.62 5.86 3.00
N VAL A 396 -53.67 5.04 2.85
CA VAL A 396 -54.22 4.20 3.93
C VAL A 396 -53.18 3.16 4.39
N LEU A 397 -52.50 2.49 3.45
CA LEU A 397 -51.44 1.53 3.77
C LEU A 397 -50.29 2.16 4.55
N VAL A 398 -49.84 3.35 4.13
CA VAL A 398 -48.77 4.11 4.81
C VAL A 398 -49.19 4.49 6.23
N GLU A 399 -50.42 4.97 6.42
CA GLU A 399 -50.89 5.36 7.74
C GLU A 399 -51.11 4.15 8.67
N ILE A 400 -51.62 3.04 8.16
CA ILE A 400 -51.72 1.78 8.92
C ILE A 400 -50.34 1.31 9.37
N ALA A 401 -49.35 1.32 8.48
CA ALA A 401 -47.97 0.97 8.81
C ALA A 401 -47.38 1.84 9.93
N ARG A 402 -47.67 3.15 9.92
CA ARG A 402 -47.28 4.06 11.01
C ARG A 402 -47.96 3.71 12.33
N ARG A 403 -49.26 3.41 12.31
CA ARG A 403 -50.01 2.99 13.51
C ARG A 403 -49.44 1.69 14.09
N PHE A 404 -49.18 0.69 13.24
CA PHE A 404 -48.57 -0.57 13.68
C PHE A 404 -47.20 -0.36 14.32
N THR A 405 -46.35 0.46 13.69
CA THR A 405 -45.02 0.78 14.22
C THR A 405 -45.07 1.46 15.59
N ARG A 406 -46.06 2.35 15.83
CA ARG A 406 -46.25 2.99 17.15
C ARG A 406 -46.73 2.03 18.23
N CYS A 407 -47.47 0.99 17.86
CA CYS A 407 -47.97 -0.02 18.78
C CYS A 407 -46.93 -1.11 19.10
N ALA A 408 -45.97 -1.33 18.19
CA ALA A 408 -44.93 -2.33 18.34
C ALA A 408 -43.90 -1.95 19.40
N ARG A 409 -43.46 -2.93 20.18
CA ARG A 409 -42.42 -2.80 21.20
C ARG A 409 -41.03 -3.08 20.62
N ALA A 410 -39.99 -2.67 21.34
CA ALA A 410 -38.63 -3.02 20.99
C ALA A 410 -38.46 -4.56 20.94
N GLY A 411 -37.96 -5.06 19.81
CA GLY A 411 -37.81 -6.49 19.54
C GLY A 411 -38.97 -7.12 18.78
N GLU A 412 -40.14 -6.48 18.70
CA GLU A 412 -41.23 -6.94 17.84
C GLU A 412 -40.95 -6.58 16.38
N THR A 413 -41.27 -7.49 15.47
CA THR A 413 -41.12 -7.27 14.02
C THR A 413 -42.47 -6.92 13.43
N VAL A 414 -42.54 -5.87 12.62
CA VAL A 414 -43.73 -5.50 11.83
C VAL A 414 -43.36 -5.51 10.36
N ALA A 415 -44.15 -6.24 9.56
CA ALA A 415 -43.90 -6.41 8.14
C ALA A 415 -45.17 -6.29 7.30
N ARG A 416 -44.99 -5.87 6.05
CA ARG A 416 -46.00 -6.01 4.99
C ARG A 416 -45.63 -7.22 4.14
N ILE A 417 -46.53 -8.20 4.10
CA ILE A 417 -46.28 -9.50 3.47
C ILE A 417 -47.05 -9.71 2.16
N GLY A 418 -47.97 -8.79 1.84
CA GLY A 418 -48.79 -8.80 0.64
C GLY A 418 -49.33 -7.40 0.30
N GLY A 419 -50.34 -7.35 -0.58
CA GLY A 419 -50.94 -6.08 -1.03
C GLY A 419 -51.61 -5.31 0.11
N GLU A 420 -52.48 -5.98 0.87
CA GLU A 420 -53.22 -5.43 2.02
C GLU A 420 -52.94 -6.22 3.31
N GLU A 421 -51.94 -7.10 3.28
CA GLU A 421 -51.61 -8.05 4.33
C GLU A 421 -50.35 -7.65 5.09
N PHE A 422 -50.44 -7.75 6.41
CA PHE A 422 -49.35 -7.45 7.34
C PHE A 422 -49.13 -8.60 8.28
N ALA A 423 -47.93 -8.68 8.86
CA ALA A 423 -47.62 -9.67 9.86
C ALA A 423 -46.73 -9.12 10.96
N LEU A 424 -46.90 -9.65 12.17
CA LEU A 424 -46.14 -9.30 13.35
C LEU A 424 -45.50 -10.54 13.99
N VAL A 425 -44.27 -10.37 14.49
CA VAL A 425 -43.58 -11.39 15.31
C VAL A 425 -43.43 -10.84 16.73
N PHE A 426 -43.82 -11.65 17.72
CA PHE A 426 -43.76 -11.32 19.14
C PHE A 426 -42.80 -12.28 19.86
N PRO A 427 -41.51 -11.91 20.00
CA PRO A 427 -40.57 -12.70 20.80
C PRO A 427 -40.98 -12.73 22.26
N ARG A 428 -40.66 -13.82 22.95
CA ARG A 428 -40.87 -13.98 24.41
C ARG A 428 -42.31 -13.71 24.84
N THR A 429 -43.27 -14.02 23.98
CA THR A 429 -44.69 -13.69 24.16
C THR A 429 -45.54 -14.90 23.79
N SER A 430 -46.41 -15.31 24.71
CA SER A 430 -47.41 -16.38 24.50
C SER A 430 -48.54 -15.91 23.58
N ALA A 431 -49.34 -16.85 23.09
CA ALA A 431 -50.51 -16.54 22.25
C ALA A 431 -51.44 -15.48 22.86
N ASP A 432 -51.75 -15.58 24.16
CA ASP A 432 -52.63 -14.63 24.84
C ASP A 432 -52.00 -13.23 24.97
N GLY A 433 -50.69 -13.16 25.23
CA GLY A 433 -49.96 -11.88 25.25
C GLY A 433 -49.92 -11.22 23.88
N ALA A 434 -49.72 -12.03 22.83
CA ALA A 434 -49.75 -11.57 21.44
C ALA A 434 -51.16 -11.15 21.02
N ALA A 435 -52.21 -11.83 21.49
CA ALA A 435 -53.60 -11.45 21.26
C ALA A 435 -53.91 -10.07 21.88
N ALA A 436 -53.44 -9.82 23.10
CA ALA A 436 -53.58 -8.50 23.73
C ALA A 436 -52.81 -7.41 22.96
N ALA A 437 -51.67 -7.75 22.35
CA ALA A 437 -50.91 -6.84 21.49
C ALA A 437 -51.63 -6.56 20.17
N ALA A 438 -52.13 -7.60 19.51
CA ALA A 438 -52.94 -7.52 18.32
C ALA A 438 -54.21 -6.68 18.54
N GLU A 439 -54.86 -6.81 19.70
CA GLU A 439 -56.06 -6.03 20.01
C GLU A 439 -55.76 -4.53 20.14
N ARG A 440 -54.61 -4.16 20.71
CA ARG A 440 -54.15 -2.76 20.72
C ARG A 440 -53.92 -2.24 19.31
N VAL A 441 -53.32 -3.06 18.45
CA VAL A 441 -53.10 -2.73 17.04
C VAL A 441 -54.43 -2.52 16.31
N ARG A 442 -55.39 -3.44 16.48
CA ARG A 442 -56.74 -3.36 15.90
C ARG A 442 -57.46 -2.08 16.34
N ALA A 443 -57.48 -1.81 17.65
CA ALA A 443 -58.11 -0.64 18.22
C ALA A 443 -57.45 0.68 17.75
N ALA A 444 -56.13 0.70 17.57
CA ALA A 444 -55.42 1.88 17.04
C ALA A 444 -55.79 2.19 15.58
N VAL A 445 -56.09 1.16 14.76
CA VAL A 445 -56.60 1.37 13.40
C VAL A 445 -58.05 1.88 13.43
N GLU A 446 -58.90 1.26 14.25
CA GLU A 446 -60.33 1.62 14.33
C GLU A 446 -60.58 3.02 14.92
N SER A 447 -59.83 3.42 15.94
CA SER A 447 -60.13 4.60 16.77
C SER A 447 -59.83 5.95 16.12
N ALA A 448 -58.92 5.99 15.14
CA ALA A 448 -58.58 7.22 14.44
C ALA A 448 -59.09 7.18 12.99
N PRO A 449 -59.99 8.10 12.58
CA PRO A 449 -60.45 8.16 11.20
C PRO A 449 -59.29 8.47 10.26
N PHE A 450 -59.41 7.99 9.03
CA PHE A 450 -58.51 8.29 7.92
C PHE A 450 -59.14 9.42 7.12
N ASP A 451 -58.37 10.46 6.81
CA ASP A 451 -58.86 11.75 6.30
C ASP A 451 -59.86 11.64 5.13
N VAL A 452 -59.63 10.71 4.21
CA VAL A 452 -60.43 10.56 2.98
C VAL A 452 -61.47 9.45 3.08
N VAL A 453 -61.16 8.35 3.76
CA VAL A 453 -61.96 7.11 3.73
C VAL A 453 -62.76 6.87 5.00
N GLY A 454 -62.58 7.71 6.03
CA GLY A 454 -63.27 7.59 7.30
C GLY A 454 -62.77 6.40 8.11
N ARG A 455 -63.67 5.49 8.49
CA ARG A 455 -63.36 4.37 9.38
C ARG A 455 -62.81 3.18 8.59
N VAL A 456 -61.59 2.76 8.92
CA VAL A 456 -60.96 1.54 8.42
C VAL A 456 -60.77 0.58 9.59
N THR A 457 -60.96 -0.72 9.34
CA THR A 457 -60.75 -1.77 10.35
C THR A 457 -59.81 -2.84 9.81
N VAL A 458 -59.27 -3.64 10.72
CA VAL A 458 -58.41 -4.79 10.38
C VAL A 458 -58.90 -6.04 11.09
N SER A 459 -58.75 -7.17 10.42
CA SER A 459 -58.94 -8.50 10.99
C SER A 459 -57.58 -9.11 11.29
N ILE A 460 -57.45 -9.82 12.41
CA ILE A 460 -56.16 -10.35 12.89
C ILE A 460 -56.30 -11.80 13.35
N GLY A 461 -55.44 -12.68 12.84
CA GLY A 461 -55.25 -14.03 13.35
C GLY A 461 -53.94 -14.14 14.12
N VAL A 462 -53.97 -14.76 15.31
CA VAL A 462 -52.79 -14.94 16.17
C VAL A 462 -52.55 -16.43 16.39
N ALA A 463 -51.30 -16.87 16.33
CA ALA A 463 -50.91 -18.23 16.72
C ALA A 463 -49.56 -18.23 17.44
N GLU A 464 -49.40 -19.16 18.38
CA GLU A 464 -48.09 -19.47 18.94
C GLU A 464 -47.29 -20.33 17.95
N ALA A 465 -45.98 -20.10 17.86
CA ALA A 465 -45.14 -20.80 16.90
C ALA A 465 -44.85 -22.25 17.28
N ALA A 466 -44.85 -22.58 18.58
CA ALA A 466 -44.60 -23.93 19.09
C ALA A 466 -43.34 -24.61 18.51
N GLY A 467 -42.31 -23.82 18.14
CA GLY A 467 -41.07 -24.33 17.55
C GLY A 467 -41.08 -24.51 16.03
N GLU A 468 -42.20 -24.25 15.34
CA GLU A 468 -42.40 -24.47 13.91
C GLU A 468 -42.85 -23.18 13.21
N PRO A 469 -41.94 -22.43 12.56
CA PRO A 469 -42.26 -21.15 11.91
C PRO A 469 -43.38 -21.27 10.87
N GLU A 470 -43.27 -22.22 9.95
CA GLU A 470 -44.23 -22.40 8.84
C GLU A 470 -45.59 -22.87 9.37
N GLY A 471 -45.59 -23.77 10.35
CA GLY A 471 -46.81 -24.22 11.03
C GLY A 471 -47.52 -23.07 11.75
N ALA A 472 -46.76 -22.16 12.37
CA ALA A 472 -47.29 -20.97 13.02
C ALA A 472 -48.05 -20.06 12.04
N LEU A 473 -47.48 -19.84 10.86
CA LEU A 473 -48.08 -19.02 9.81
C LEU A 473 -49.40 -19.62 9.32
N CYS A 474 -49.41 -20.92 9.03
CA CYS A 474 -50.65 -21.62 8.64
C CYS A 474 -51.75 -21.49 9.70
N ARG A 475 -51.40 -21.62 10.99
CA ARG A 475 -52.35 -21.46 12.10
C ARG A 475 -52.83 -20.02 12.25
N ALA A 476 -51.94 -19.03 12.13
CA ALA A 476 -52.30 -17.62 12.19
C ALA A 476 -53.20 -17.22 11.01
N ASP A 477 -52.94 -17.73 9.81
CA ASP A 477 -53.78 -17.51 8.63
C ASP A 477 -55.18 -18.12 8.81
N ALA A 478 -55.27 -19.34 9.33
CA ALA A 478 -56.56 -19.96 9.66
C ALA A 478 -57.36 -19.12 10.68
N ALA A 479 -56.70 -18.56 11.69
CA ALA A 479 -57.34 -17.66 12.65
C ALA A 479 -57.71 -16.29 12.03
N LEU A 480 -56.93 -15.80 11.08
CA LEU A 480 -57.26 -14.58 10.33
C LEU A 480 -58.51 -14.81 9.46
N TYR A 481 -58.59 -15.96 8.79
CA TYR A 481 -59.77 -16.38 8.05
C TYR A 481 -61.01 -16.48 8.94
N ALA A 482 -60.87 -17.04 10.15
CA ALA A 482 -61.94 -17.06 11.15
C ALA A 482 -62.37 -15.64 11.58
N SER A 483 -61.43 -14.70 11.70
CA SER A 483 -61.75 -13.29 11.97
C SER A 483 -62.55 -12.65 10.83
N LYS A 484 -62.13 -12.89 9.57
CA LYS A 484 -62.80 -12.37 8.38
C LYS A 484 -64.22 -12.92 8.22
N THR A 485 -64.41 -14.22 8.45
CA THR A 485 -65.71 -14.89 8.33
C THR A 485 -66.62 -14.66 9.53
N GLY A 486 -66.05 -14.43 10.72
CA GLY A 486 -66.79 -14.16 11.94
C GLY A 486 -67.45 -12.78 12.00
N GLY A 487 -67.19 -11.89 11.03
CA GLY A 487 -67.73 -10.54 10.99
C GLY A 487 -66.68 -9.42 11.02
N ARG A 488 -65.40 -9.75 10.79
CA ARG A 488 -64.28 -8.80 10.68
C ARG A 488 -64.03 -7.98 11.94
N ASN A 489 -63.11 -7.00 11.85
CA ASN A 489 -62.75 -6.07 12.92
C ASN A 489 -62.55 -6.76 14.27
N ARG A 490 -61.73 -7.82 14.29
CA ARG A 490 -61.50 -8.62 15.50
C ARG A 490 -60.15 -9.34 15.46
N VAL A 491 -59.74 -9.79 16.63
CA VAL A 491 -58.61 -10.70 16.83
C VAL A 491 -59.16 -12.08 17.14
N THR A 492 -58.68 -13.10 16.43
CA THR A 492 -58.93 -14.50 16.76
C THR A 492 -57.61 -15.18 17.06
N VAL A 493 -57.56 -15.94 18.16
CA VAL A 493 -56.40 -16.76 18.51
C VAL A 493 -56.65 -18.18 18.03
N TYR A 494 -55.72 -18.74 17.26
CA TYR A 494 -55.76 -20.15 16.91
C TYR A 494 -55.62 -20.99 18.18
N ARG A 495 -56.61 -21.83 18.44
CA ARG A 495 -56.55 -22.86 19.47
C ARG A 495 -56.70 -24.20 18.77
N GLU A 496 -55.87 -25.17 19.14
CA GLU A 496 -56.06 -26.53 18.64
C GLU A 496 -57.48 -26.99 18.99
N PRO A 497 -58.21 -27.61 18.04
CA PRO A 497 -59.47 -28.26 18.35
C PRO A 497 -59.24 -29.26 19.49
N ALA A 498 -60.05 -29.19 20.54
CA ALA A 498 -60.05 -30.24 21.55
C ALA A 498 -60.36 -31.57 20.84
N ALA A 499 -59.40 -32.50 20.91
CA ALA A 499 -59.47 -33.82 20.28
C ALA A 499 -60.62 -34.68 20.84
#